data_AF-A0A3D5X6M5-F1
#
_entry.id   AF-A0A3D5X6M5-F1
#
_cell.length_a   1.000
_cell.length_b   1.000
_cell.length_c   1.000
_cell.angle_alpha   90.00
_cell.angle_beta   90.00
_cell.angle_gamma   90.00
#
_symmetry.space_group_name_H-M   'P 1'
#
loop_
_entity.id
_entity.type
_entity.pdbx_description
1 polymer ?
#
loop_
_entity_poly.entity_id
_entity_poly.type
_entity_poly.pdbx_seq_one_letter_code
_entity_poly.pdbx_strand_id
1 'polypeptide(L)'
;MLEHKAINRYFKKLTFQFLVFGAVSAAVFVYLIPQHYFNLFPVVLLYFYSLNFFSYFILVKTHSLPTVKFSKYFMMLSLIKFFGSLIFVILYIIFARSTVIPFLVIFITLYFHSLFQLVRDFQHFLSKKN
;
A
#
# COMPACT_ATOMS: atom_id res chain seq x y z
N MET A 1 13.45 -15.15 15.10
CA MET A 1 14.42 -14.05 14.83
C MET A 1 14.40 -13.55 13.39
N LEU A 2 14.33 -14.42 12.36
CA LEU A 2 14.32 -14.01 10.95
C LEU A 2 13.10 -13.15 10.54
N GLU A 3 11.90 -13.51 11.03
CA GLU A 3 10.67 -12.75 10.75
C GLU A 3 10.74 -11.29 11.21
N HIS A 4 11.19 -11.03 12.45
CA HIS A 4 11.31 -9.67 12.97
C HIS A 4 12.33 -8.84 12.18
N LYS A 5 13.46 -9.43 11.79
CA LYS A 5 14.45 -8.74 10.95
C LYS A 5 13.85 -8.42 9.56
N ALA A 6 13.09 -9.34 8.97
CA ALA A 6 12.43 -9.13 7.68
C ALA A 6 11.35 -8.05 7.75
N ILE A 7 10.50 -8.06 8.78
CA ILE A 7 9.46 -7.06 9.02
C ILE A 7 10.08 -5.67 9.23
N ASN A 8 11.12 -5.57 10.07
CA ASN A 8 11.77 -4.28 10.32
C ASN A 8 12.48 -3.73 9.07
N ARG A 9 13.12 -4.60 8.26
CA ARG A 9 13.71 -4.21 6.98
C ARG A 9 12.63 -3.71 6.01
N TYR A 10 11.52 -4.43 5.90
CA TYR A 10 10.40 -4.03 5.05
C TYR A 10 9.80 -2.70 5.52
N PHE A 11 9.61 -2.52 6.83
CA PHE A 11 9.14 -1.27 7.42
C PHE A 11 10.05 -0.10 7.02
N LYS A 12 11.36 -0.18 7.25
CA LYS A 12 12.31 0.87 6.87
C LYS A 12 12.26 1.19 5.37
N LYS A 13 12.22 0.16 4.52
CA LYS A 13 12.11 0.31 3.06
C LYS A 13 10.81 1.02 2.68
N LEU A 14 9.68 0.58 3.24
CA LEU A 14 8.36 1.13 2.99
C LEU A 14 8.27 2.58 3.45
N THR A 15 8.75 2.91 4.65
CA THR A 15 8.80 4.28 5.16
C THR A 15 9.63 5.17 4.24
N PHE A 16 10.81 4.72 3.84
CA PHE A 16 11.66 5.48 2.92
C PHE A 16 10.98 5.71 1.57
N GLN A 17 10.36 4.69 0.99
CA GLN A 17 9.63 4.80 -0.29
C GLN A 17 8.46 5.80 -0.21
N PHE A 18 7.66 5.74 0.85
CA PHE A 18 6.52 6.65 1.02
C PHE A 18 6.96 8.08 1.35
N LEU A 19 8.08 8.27 2.06
CA LEU A 19 8.67 9.59 2.26
C LEU A 19 9.17 10.20 0.95
N VAL A 20 9.92 9.44 0.16
CA VAL A 20 10.41 9.90 -1.16
C VAL A 20 9.24 10.18 -2.09
N PHE A 21 8.26 9.27 -2.17
CA PHE A 21 7.08 9.45 -3.01
C PHE A 21 6.24 10.66 -2.57
N GLY A 22 6.07 10.85 -1.26
CA GLY A 22 5.38 12.01 -0.69
C GLY A 22 6.11 13.32 -1.01
N ALA A 23 7.43 13.36 -0.86
CA ALA A 23 8.25 14.54 -1.17
C ALA A 23 8.21 14.89 -2.66
N VAL A 24 8.36 13.89 -3.55
CA VAL A 24 8.27 14.07 -5.00
C VAL A 24 6.87 14.56 -5.39
N SER A 25 5.82 13.94 -4.86
CA SER A 25 4.44 14.35 -5.15
C SER A 25 4.16 15.76 -4.65
N ALA A 26 4.62 16.12 -3.45
CA ALA A 26 4.50 17.47 -2.92
C ALA A 26 5.22 18.49 -3.81
N ALA A 27 6.43 18.19 -4.26
CA ALA A 27 7.15 19.04 -5.21
C ALA A 27 6.40 19.20 -6.53
N VAL A 28 5.84 18.11 -7.09
CA VAL A 28 5.04 18.16 -8.31
C VAL A 28 3.80 19.05 -8.12
N PHE A 29 3.09 18.90 -7.01
CA PHE A 29 1.93 19.73 -6.73
C PHE A 29 2.30 21.20 -6.48
N VAL A 30 3.39 21.49 -5.78
CA VAL A 30 3.76 22.89 -5.50
C VAL A 30 4.30 23.59 -6.76
N TYR A 31 5.13 22.92 -7.56
CA TYR A 31 5.88 23.58 -8.64
C TYR A 31 5.31 23.37 -10.05
N LEU A 32 4.71 22.20 -10.33
CA LEU A 32 4.29 21.87 -11.71
C LEU A 32 2.78 22.03 -11.89
N ILE A 33 1.97 21.56 -10.93
CA ILE A 33 0.51 21.49 -11.09
C ILE A 33 -0.24 21.84 -9.79
N PRO A 34 -0.13 23.09 -9.28
CA PRO A 34 -0.77 23.51 -8.02
C PRO A 34 -2.29 23.44 -8.03
N GLN A 35 -2.91 23.65 -9.19
CA GLN A 35 -4.35 23.55 -9.38
C GLN A 35 -4.92 22.14 -9.18
N HIS A 36 -4.09 21.10 -9.18
CA HIS A 36 -4.51 19.70 -8.95
C HIS A 36 -4.19 19.19 -7.54
N TYR A 37 -3.67 20.07 -6.66
CA TYR A 37 -3.43 19.70 -5.27
C TYR A 37 -4.76 19.41 -4.55
N PHE A 38 -4.77 18.35 -3.74
CA PHE A 38 -5.92 18.00 -2.92
C PHE A 38 -5.50 17.71 -1.48
N ASN A 39 -6.23 18.29 -0.52
CA ASN A 39 -5.90 18.23 0.90
C ASN A 39 -5.91 16.81 1.47
N LEU A 40 -6.63 15.88 0.85
CA LEU A 40 -6.73 14.50 1.27
C LEU A 40 -5.54 13.63 0.80
N PHE A 41 -4.59 14.17 0.03
CA PHE A 41 -3.43 13.44 -0.47
C PHE A 41 -2.62 12.71 0.63
N PRO A 42 -2.29 13.35 1.78
CA PRO A 42 -1.61 12.67 2.87
C PRO A 42 -2.39 11.47 3.42
N VAL A 43 -3.72 11.54 3.42
CA VAL A 43 -4.60 10.44 3.88
C VAL A 43 -4.47 9.24 2.95
N VAL A 44 -4.39 9.47 1.63
CA VAL A 44 -4.18 8.40 0.63
C VAL A 44 -2.83 7.70 0.86
N LEU A 45 -1.78 8.47 1.11
CA LEU A 45 -0.46 7.91 1.41
C LEU A 45 -0.49 7.06 2.69
N LEU A 46 -1.07 7.58 3.77
CA LEU A 46 -1.19 6.87 5.04
C LEU A 46 -2.04 5.58 4.90
N TYR A 47 -3.11 5.64 4.11
CA TYR A 47 -3.94 4.48 3.80
C TYR A 47 -3.12 3.37 3.16
N PHE A 48 -2.44 3.65 2.04
CA PHE A 48 -1.64 2.65 1.34
C PHE A 48 -0.42 2.19 2.14
N TYR A 49 0.19 3.08 2.92
CA TYR A 49 1.29 2.74 3.82
C TYR A 49 0.86 1.69 4.85
N SER A 50 -0.23 1.97 5.56
CA SER A 50 -0.76 1.07 6.60
C SER A 50 -1.21 -0.25 5.99
N LEU A 51 -1.96 -0.19 4.89
CA LEU A 51 -2.46 -1.35 4.16
C LEU A 51 -1.30 -2.28 3.73
N ASN A 52 -0.22 -1.73 3.18
CA ASN A 52 0.95 -2.50 2.78
C ASN A 52 1.71 -3.10 3.97
N PHE A 53 1.87 -2.33 5.03
CA PHE A 53 2.53 -2.80 6.24
C PHE A 53 1.78 -3.97 6.87
N PHE A 54 0.48 -3.82 7.13
CA PHE A 54 -0.35 -4.87 7.72
C PHE A 54 -0.43 -6.10 6.83
N SER A 55 -0.55 -5.89 5.50
CA SER A 55 -0.58 -6.99 4.55
C SER A 55 0.69 -7.84 4.63
N TYR A 56 1.86 -7.19 4.58
CA TYR A 56 3.13 -7.90 4.64
C TYR A 56 3.34 -8.56 6.00
N PHE A 57 2.97 -7.87 7.09
CA PHE A 57 3.04 -8.42 8.44
C PHE A 57 2.22 -9.70 8.60
N ILE A 58 0.97 -9.70 8.13
CA ILE A 58 0.08 -10.88 8.18
C ILE A 58 0.66 -12.02 7.35
N LEU A 59 1.20 -11.74 6.16
CA LEU A 59 1.81 -12.79 5.32
C LEU A 59 3.05 -13.39 5.96
N VAL A 60 3.94 -12.56 6.51
CA VAL A 60 5.12 -13.06 7.23
C VAL A 60 4.72 -13.83 8.48
N LYS A 61 3.59 -13.53 9.13
CA LYS A 61 3.12 -14.31 10.30
C LYS A 61 2.40 -15.60 9.94
N THR A 62 1.76 -15.66 8.78
CA THR A 62 0.98 -16.83 8.35
C THR A 62 1.74 -17.76 7.42
N HIS A 63 2.96 -17.41 6.98
CA HIS A 63 3.74 -18.19 6.01
C HIS A 63 4.09 -19.62 6.44
N SER A 64 4.12 -19.92 7.74
CA SER A 64 4.42 -21.26 8.28
C SER A 64 3.19 -22.16 8.37
N LEU A 65 2.00 -21.64 8.08
CA LEU A 65 0.77 -22.41 8.08
C LEU A 65 0.73 -23.36 6.87
N PRO A 66 -0.05 -24.46 6.96
CA PRO A 66 -0.33 -25.31 5.81
C PRO A 66 -0.88 -24.50 4.63
N THR A 67 -0.51 -24.89 3.41
CA THR A 67 -0.84 -24.18 2.16
C THR A 67 -2.32 -23.80 2.07
N VAL A 68 -3.23 -24.71 2.46
CA VAL A 68 -4.69 -24.45 2.46
C VAL A 68 -5.07 -23.28 3.38
N LYS A 69 -4.51 -23.25 4.60
CA LYS A 69 -4.78 -22.17 5.56
C LYS A 69 -4.12 -20.86 5.11
N PHE A 70 -2.87 -20.92 4.64
CA PHE A 70 -2.18 -19.76 4.10
C PHE A 70 -2.93 -19.11 2.93
N SER A 71 -3.37 -19.91 1.95
CA SER A 71 -4.16 -19.43 0.81
C SER A 71 -5.46 -18.76 1.26
N LYS A 72 -6.15 -19.30 2.26
CA LYS A 72 -7.35 -18.67 2.84
C LYS A 72 -7.05 -17.29 3.42
N TYR A 73 -5.97 -17.13 4.19
CA TYR A 73 -5.56 -15.84 4.73
C TYR A 73 -5.14 -14.86 3.64
N PHE A 74 -4.39 -15.32 2.63
CA PHE A 74 -3.99 -14.50 1.49
C PHE A 74 -5.20 -14.01 0.67
N MET A 75 -6.18 -14.88 0.42
CA MET A 75 -7.43 -14.50 -0.25
C MET A 75 -8.24 -13.51 0.59
N MET A 76 -8.39 -13.76 1.88
CA MET A 76 -9.10 -12.85 2.78
C MET A 76 -8.43 -11.47 2.84
N LEU A 77 -7.11 -11.43 2.92
CA LEU A 77 -6.34 -10.19 2.88
C LEU A 77 -6.53 -9.46 1.55
N SER A 78 -6.51 -10.17 0.42
CA SER A 78 -6.74 -9.61 -0.90
C SER A 78 -8.15 -9.03 -1.04
N LEU A 79 -9.16 -9.73 -0.52
CA LEU A 79 -10.55 -9.25 -0.47
C LEU A 79 -10.67 -7.97 0.38
N ILE A 80 -10.10 -7.98 1.59
CA ILE A 80 -10.11 -6.79 2.47
C ILE A 80 -9.40 -5.62 1.79
N LYS A 81 -8.26 -5.84 1.13
CA LYS A 81 -7.56 -4.79 0.38
C LYS A 81 -8.43 -4.26 -0.75
N PHE A 82 -9.05 -5.12 -1.53
CA PHE A 82 -9.88 -4.73 -2.68
C PHE A 82 -11.12 -3.96 -2.23
N PHE A 83 -11.95 -4.54 -1.36
CA PHE A 83 -13.17 -3.89 -0.88
C PHE A 83 -12.88 -2.66 -0.02
N GLY A 84 -11.85 -2.71 0.83
CA GLY A 84 -11.40 -1.55 1.59
C GLY A 84 -10.95 -0.40 0.67
N SER A 85 -10.25 -0.71 -0.43
CA SER A 85 -9.83 0.29 -1.41
C SER A 85 -11.02 0.84 -2.18
N LEU A 86 -11.99 -0.01 -2.53
CA LEU A 86 -13.21 0.39 -3.22
C LEU A 86 -14.06 1.34 -2.35
N ILE A 87 -14.27 1.00 -1.08
CA ILE A 87 -14.98 1.86 -0.12
C ILE A 87 -14.26 3.19 0.01
N PHE A 88 -12.93 3.17 0.14
CA PHE A 88 -12.14 4.40 0.25
C PHE A 88 -12.30 5.31 -0.97
N VAL A 89 -12.29 4.74 -2.19
CA VAL A 89 -12.54 5.49 -3.44
C VAL A 89 -13.95 6.07 -3.48
N ILE A 90 -14.96 5.28 -3.14
CA ILE A 90 -16.36 5.74 -3.14
C ILE A 90 -16.54 6.89 -2.15
N LEU A 91 -16.02 6.75 -0.93
CA LEU A 91 -16.05 7.82 0.07
C LEU A 91 -15.35 9.08 -0.46
N TYR A 92 -14.17 8.95 -1.06
CA TYR A 92 -13.48 10.10 -1.63
C TYR A 92 -14.29 10.82 -2.71
N ILE A 93 -14.88 10.08 -3.65
CA ILE A 93 -15.69 10.65 -4.73
C ILE A 93 -16.89 11.44 -4.16
N ILE A 94 -17.46 10.98 -3.05
CA ILE A 94 -18.56 11.68 -2.38
C ILE A 94 -18.07 12.99 -1.74
N PHE A 95 -16.93 12.99 -1.04
CA PHE A 95 -16.43 14.14 -0.26
C PHE A 95 -15.66 15.18 -1.08
N ALA A 96 -15.00 14.80 -2.17
CA ALA A 96 -14.02 15.65 -2.87
C ALA A 96 -14.18 15.61 -4.39
N ARG A 97 -15.40 15.86 -4.89
CA ARG A 97 -15.76 15.82 -6.32
C ARG A 97 -14.87 16.67 -7.24
N SER A 98 -14.39 17.81 -6.74
CA SER A 98 -13.57 18.75 -7.54
C SER A 98 -12.19 18.22 -7.91
N THR A 99 -11.65 17.25 -7.16
CA THR A 99 -10.29 16.73 -7.34
C THR A 99 -10.28 15.22 -7.60
N VAL A 100 -11.39 14.67 -8.11
CA VAL A 100 -11.54 13.23 -8.35
C VAL A 100 -10.52 12.69 -9.36
N ILE A 101 -10.26 13.41 -10.45
CA ILE A 101 -9.34 12.97 -11.49
C ILE A 101 -7.90 12.78 -10.94
N PRO A 102 -7.24 13.81 -10.35
CA PRO A 102 -5.89 13.64 -9.83
C PRO A 102 -5.84 12.61 -8.69
N PHE A 103 -6.88 12.54 -7.85
CA PHE A 103 -6.99 11.50 -6.84
C PHE A 103 -7.01 10.10 -7.45
N LEU A 104 -7.87 9.83 -8.44
CA LEU A 104 -8.00 8.51 -9.06
C LEU A 104 -6.69 8.07 -9.70
N VAL A 105 -5.98 8.98 -10.38
CA VAL A 105 -4.68 8.67 -10.99
C VAL A 105 -3.67 8.22 -9.94
N ILE A 106 -3.52 8.96 -8.85
CA ILE A 106 -2.61 8.61 -7.75
C ILE A 106 -3.07 7.33 -7.05
N PHE A 107 -4.37 7.20 -6.80
CA PHE A 107 -4.94 6.06 -6.10
C PHE A 107 -4.73 4.77 -6.87
N ILE A 108 -5.05 4.75 -8.17
CA ILE A 108 -4.87 3.59 -9.04
C ILE A 108 -3.38 3.24 -9.12
N THR A 109 -2.51 4.23 -9.30
CA THR A 109 -1.05 4.03 -9.35
C THR A 109 -0.54 3.37 -8.06
N LEU A 110 -0.92 3.91 -6.90
CA LEU A 110 -0.53 3.37 -5.60
C LEU A 110 -1.15 1.99 -5.34
N TYR A 111 -2.37 1.74 -5.80
CA TYR A 111 -3.04 0.46 -5.67
C TYR A 111 -2.29 -0.65 -6.40
N PHE A 112 -1.99 -0.45 -7.70
CA PHE A 112 -1.23 -1.43 -8.45
C PHE A 112 0.20 -1.59 -7.91
N HIS A 113 0.86 -0.48 -7.57
CA HIS A 113 2.18 -0.53 -6.95
C HIS A 113 2.18 -1.38 -5.66
N SER A 114 1.18 -1.18 -4.79
CA SER A 114 0.95 -1.93 -3.56
C SER A 114 0.77 -3.44 -3.80
N LEU A 115 0.04 -3.82 -4.84
CA LEU A 115 -0.15 -5.24 -5.20
C LEU A 115 1.17 -5.89 -5.63
N PHE A 116 1.87 -5.29 -6.59
CA PHE A 116 3.13 -5.85 -7.10
C PHE A 116 4.22 -5.85 -6.04
N GLN A 117 4.33 -4.78 -5.26
CA GLN A 117 5.31 -4.69 -4.18
C GLN A 117 5.12 -5.80 -3.15
N LEU A 118 3.87 -6.04 -2.70
CA LEU A 118 3.59 -7.06 -1.70
C LEU A 118 4.01 -8.45 -2.16
N VAL A 119 3.62 -8.84 -3.38
CA VAL A 119 3.96 -10.16 -3.96
C VAL A 119 5.47 -10.31 -4.08
N ARG A 120 6.16 -9.32 -4.66
CA ARG A 120 7.61 -9.34 -4.85
C ARG A 120 8.37 -9.45 -3.53
N ASP A 121 8.02 -8.62 -2.55
CA ASP A 121 8.74 -8.58 -1.28
C ASP A 121 8.46 -9.85 -0.45
N PHE A 122 7.26 -10.42 -0.54
CA PHE A 122 6.94 -11.70 0.09
C PHE A 122 7.65 -12.89 -0.57
N GLN A 123 7.71 -12.94 -1.91
CA GLN A 123 8.49 -13.96 -2.62
C GLN A 123 9.97 -13.90 -2.25
N HIS A 124 10.54 -12.69 -2.20
CA HIS A 124 11.93 -12.51 -1.78
C HIS A 124 12.15 -12.95 -0.32
N PHE A 125 11.19 -12.74 0.58
CA PHE A 125 11.24 -13.30 1.93
C PHE A 125 11.26 -14.83 1.94
N LEU A 126 10.41 -15.49 1.15
CA LEU A 126 10.39 -16.96 1.03
C LEU A 126 11.72 -17.50 0.46
N SER A 127 12.28 -16.83 -0.55
CA SER A 127 13.55 -17.25 -1.18
C SER A 127 14.77 -17.18 -0.25
N LYS A 128 14.73 -16.34 0.80
CA LYS A 128 15.80 -16.24 1.80
C LYS A 128 15.65 -17.22 2.97
N LYS A 129 14.51 -17.91 3.02
CA LYS A 129 14.20 -18.88 4.07
C LYS A 129 14.50 -20.31 3.61
N ASN A 130 14.25 -20.63 2.34
CA ASN A 130 14.67 -21.86 1.70
C ASN A 130 16.18 -21.83 1.41
#